data_AF-A0A968HU08-F1
#
_entry.id   AF-A0A968HU08-F1
#
_cell.length_a   1.000
_cell.length_b   1.000
_cell.length_c   1.000
_cell.angle_alpha   90.00
_cell.angle_beta   90.00
_cell.angle_gamma   90.00
#
_symmetry.space_group_name_H-M   'P 1'
#
loop_
_entity.id
_entity.type
_entity.pdbx_description
1 polymer ?
#
loop_
_entity_poly.entity_id
_entity_poly.type
_entity_poly.pdbx_seq_one_letter_code
_entity_poly.pdbx_strand_id
1 'polypeptide(L)' 'MNLVKNSKQEVSIDYLKGAYDISNPPIPFFSNQDFYRVVIELSSPLTGYLGRIPGAATSGDRFHYLRDL' A
#
# COMPACT_ATOMS: atom_id res chain seq x y z
N MET A 1 17.41 10.47 3.07
CA MET A 1 17.10 11.37 1.95
C MET A 1 15.57 11.49 1.86
N ASN A 2 15.00 12.57 2.39
CA ASN A 2 13.56 12.88 2.36
C ASN A 2 13.39 14.05 1.40
N LEU A 3 12.94 13.83 0.16
CA LEU A 3 12.98 14.93 -0.83
C LEU A 3 11.65 15.28 -1.52
N VAL A 4 10.55 14.54 -1.35
CA VAL A 4 9.32 14.89 -2.11
C VAL A 4 8.03 14.82 -1.29
N LYS A 5 8.01 14.15 -0.13
CA LYS A 5 6.76 13.99 0.64
C LYS A 5 6.18 15.28 1.24
N ASN A 6 6.89 16.41 1.22
CA ASN A 6 6.42 17.69 1.78
C ASN A 6 6.51 18.90 0.84
N SER A 7 6.93 18.72 -0.42
CA SER A 7 6.99 19.84 -1.37
C SER A 7 5.68 19.93 -2.15
N LYS A 8 4.97 21.06 -2.11
CA LYS A 8 3.82 21.40 -2.98
C LYS A 8 4.22 21.57 -4.46
N GLN A 9 5.29 20.91 -4.88
CA GLN A 9 5.94 21.12 -6.16
C GLN A 9 5.48 20.01 -7.09
N GLU A 10 4.92 20.38 -8.24
CA GLU A 10 4.65 19.39 -9.29
C GLU A 10 5.99 18.87 -9.82
N VAL A 11 6.16 17.56 -9.77
CA VAL A 11 7.37 16.87 -10.20
C VAL A 11 7.00 15.94 -11.34
N SER A 12 7.75 16.00 -12.45
CA SER A 12 7.53 15.10 -13.58
C SER A 12 7.97 13.67 -13.27
N ILE A 13 7.37 12.69 -13.96
CA ILE A 13 7.72 11.27 -13.82
C ILE A 13 9.20 11.05 -14.15
N ASP A 14 9.74 11.76 -15.14
CA ASP A 14 11.14 11.67 -15.54
C ASP A 14 12.10 12.07 -14.42
N TYR A 15 11.75 13.11 -13.65
CA TYR A 15 12.53 13.52 -12.48
C TYR A 15 12.50 12.47 -11.38
N LEU A 16 11.32 11.89 -11.10
CA LEU A 16 11.19 10.80 -10.12
C LEU A 16 12.00 9.58 -10.53
N LYS A 17 11.98 9.21 -11.81
CA LYS A 17 12.77 8.12 -12.36
C LYS A 17 14.26 8.38 -12.22
N GLY A 18 14.73 9.57 -12.61
CA GLY A 18 16.13 9.96 -12.48
C GLY A 18 16.62 9.93 -11.03
N ALA A 19 15.81 10.47 -10.10
CA ALA A 19 16.11 10.43 -8.67
C ALA A 19 16.15 9.00 -8.11
N TYR A 20 15.24 8.11 -8.56
CA TYR A 20 15.23 6.70 -8.20
C TYR A 20 16.50 5.99 -8.69
N ASP A 21 16.85 6.16 -9.97
CA ASP A 21 18.01 5.52 -10.60
C ASP A 21 19.33 5.87 -9.89
N ILE A 22 19.50 7.11 -9.41
CA ILE A 22 20.70 7.56 -8.68
C ILE A 22 20.68 7.25 -7.17
N SER A 23 19.54 6.84 -6.61
CA SER A 23 19.39 6.64 -5.15
C SER A 23 20.01 5.33 -4.64
N ASN A 24 20.64 4.54 -5.51
CA ASN A 24 20.99 3.15 -5.27
C ASN A 24 19.78 2.38 -4.72
N PRO A 25 18.71 2.28 -5.52
CA PRO A 25 17.45 1.72 -5.07
C PRO A 25 17.66 0.25 -4.67
N PRO A 26 16.88 -0.26 -3.70
CA PRO A 26 16.96 -1.66 -3.31
C PRO A 26 16.82 -2.53 -4.57
N ILE A 27 17.80 -3.40 -4.81
CA ILE A 27 17.69 -4.42 -5.85
C ILE A 27 16.40 -5.18 -5.53
N PRO A 28 15.44 -5.28 -6.47
CA PRO A 28 14.16 -5.90 -6.18
C PRO A 28 14.42 -7.35 -5.75
N PHE A 29 14.17 -7.62 -4.47
CA PHE A 29 14.25 -8.96 -3.88
C PHE A 29 13.18 -9.91 -4.45
N PHE A 30 12.23 -9.37 -5.22
CA PHE A 30 11.05 -10.05 -5.72
C PHE A 30 11.03 -10.02 -7.24
N SER A 31 10.67 -11.14 -7.86
CA SER A 31 10.39 -11.15 -9.29
C SER A 31 9.15 -10.29 -9.60
N ASN A 32 8.96 -9.89 -10.86
CA ASN A 32 7.73 -9.19 -11.27
C ASN A 32 6.46 -9.98 -10.93
N GLN A 33 6.53 -11.31 -10.93
CA GLN A 33 5.42 -12.18 -10.54
C GLN A 33 5.13 -12.12 -9.03
N ASP A 34 6.17 -12.08 -8.20
CA ASP A 34 6.02 -11.94 -6.75
C ASP A 34 5.45 -10.57 -6.40
N PHE A 35 5.92 -9.52 -7.06
CA PHE A 35 5.39 -8.17 -6.90
C PHE A 35 3.92 -8.07 -7.30
N TYR A 36 3.55 -8.66 -8.44
CA TYR A 36 2.16 -8.75 -8.89
C TYR A 36 1.26 -9.47 -7.86
N ARG A 37 1.72 -10.59 -7.29
CA ARG A 37 0.99 -11.31 -6.24
C ARG A 37 0.79 -10.47 -4.99
N VAL A 38 1.83 -9.75 -4.54
CA VAL A 38 1.73 -8.84 -3.39
C VAL A 38 0.73 -7.72 -3.66
N VAL A 39 0.77 -7.11 -4.86
CA VAL A 39 -0.17 -6.05 -5.23
C VAL A 39 -1.60 -6.58 -5.28
N ILE A 40 -1.84 -7.75 -5.87
CA ILE A 40 -3.15 -8.42 -5.91
C ILE A 40 -3.65 -8.69 -4.48
N GLU A 41 -2.80 -9.26 -3.63
CA GLU A 41 -3.16 -9.54 -2.24
C GLU A 41 -3.53 -8.23 -1.55
N LEU A 42 -2.68 -7.21 -1.63
CA LEU A 42 -2.89 -5.91 -0.99
C LEU A 42 -4.14 -5.17 -1.48
N SER A 43 -4.54 -5.40 -2.73
CA SER A 43 -5.75 -4.81 -3.31
C SER A 43 -7.01 -5.65 -3.07
N SER A 44 -6.88 -6.89 -2.57
CA SER A 44 -8.04 -7.69 -2.16
C SER A 44 -8.79 -6.97 -1.03
N PRO A 45 -10.13 -6.95 -1.01
CA PRO A 45 -10.91 -6.32 0.07
C PRO A 45 -10.69 -6.97 1.44
N LEU A 46 -10.09 -8.16 1.47
CA LEU A 46 -9.66 -8.84 2.69
C LEU A 46 -8.28 -8.41 3.18
N THR A 47 -7.47 -7.72 2.37
CA THR A 47 -6.23 -7.13 2.88
C THR A 47 -6.55 -6.13 3.97
N GLY A 48 -5.90 -6.36 5.11
CA GLY A 48 -6.09 -5.56 6.30
C GLY A 48 -7.31 -5.97 7.14
N TYR A 49 -8.07 -7.01 6.79
CA TYR A 49 -9.12 -7.53 7.68
C TYR A 49 -8.50 -8.03 8.99
N LEU A 50 -8.92 -7.44 10.10
CA LEU A 50 -8.42 -7.75 11.44
C LEU A 50 -9.28 -8.77 12.16
N GLY A 51 -10.57 -8.85 11.81
CA GLY A 51 -11.51 -9.76 12.46
C GLY A 51 -12.92 -9.23 12.55
N ARG A 52 -13.79 -10.08 13.09
CA ARG A 52 -15.22 -9.84 13.29
C ARG A 52 -15.54 -9.98 14.77
N ILE A 53 -16.27 -9.01 15.30
CA ILE A 53 -16.92 -9.11 16.61
C ILE A 53 -18.40 -9.40 16.35
N PRO A 54 -18.91 -10.58 16.76
CA PRO A 54 -20.32 -10.91 16.61
C PRO A 54 -21.19 -9.90 17.34
N GLY A 55 -22.20 -9.38 16.65
CA GLY A 55 -23.21 -8.52 17.25
C GLY A 55 -24.26 -9.31 18.04
N ALA A 56 -24.82 -8.72 19.08
CA ALA A 56 -26.01 -9.27 19.76
C ALA A 56 -27.23 -9.22 18.82
N ALA A 57 -28.33 -9.91 19.16
CA ALA A 57 -29.52 -10.03 18.29
C ALA A 57 -30.07 -8.69 17.73
N THR A 58 -29.82 -7.56 18.40
CA THR A 58 -30.26 -6.22 17.99
C THR A 58 -29.16 -5.34 17.39
N SER A 59 -27.91 -5.79 17.35
CA SER A 59 -26.77 -5.07 16.79
C SER A 59 -26.10 -5.94 15.72
N GLY A 60 -25.89 -5.39 14.52
CA GLY A 60 -25.16 -6.11 13.47
C GLY A 60 -23.72 -6.43 13.88
N ASP A 61 -23.11 -7.35 13.13
CA ASP A 61 -21.69 -7.68 13.29
C ASP A 61 -20.81 -6.48 12.99
N ARG A 62 -19.70 -6.36 13.72
CA ARG A 62 -18.67 -5.36 13.45
C ARG A 62 -17.46 -6.02 12.81
N PHE A 63 -17.08 -5.49 11.66
CA PHE A 63 -15.90 -5.92 10.90
C PHE A 63 -14.81 -4.86 11.04
N HIS A 64 -13.59 -5.30 11.30
CA HIS A 64 -12.44 -4.42 11.50
C HIS A 64 -11.44 -4.56 10.36
N TYR A 65 -10.91 -3.43 9.88
CA TYR A 65 -9.94 -3.37 8.81
C TYR A 65 -8.81 -2.38 9.18
N LEU A 66 -7.58 -2.62 8.70
CA LEU A 66 -6.41 -1.74 8.85
C LEU A 66 -6.47 -0.48 7.98
N ARG A 67 -7.55 -0.32 7.22
CA ARG A 67 -7.81 0.80 6.33
C ARG A 67 -9.28 1.15 6.41
N ASP A 68 -9.57 2.42 6.19
CA ASP A 68 -10.94 2.87 6.00
C ASP A 68 -11.49 2.26 4.69
N LEU A 69 -12.74 1.80 4.74
CA LEU A 69 -13.47 1.22 3.60
C LEU A 69 -14.49 2.21 3.04
#